data_AF-A0A8C5IDW0-F1
#
_entry.id   AF-A0A8C5IDW0-F1
#
_cell.length_a   1.000
_cell.length_b   1.000
_cell.length_c   1.000
_cell.angle_alpha   90.00
_cell.angle_beta   90.00
_cell.angle_gamma   90.00
#
_symmetry.space_group_name_H-M   'P 1'
#
loop_
_entity.id
_entity.type
_entity.pdbx_description
1 polymer ?
#
loop_
_entity_poly.entity_id
_entity_poly.type
_entity_poly.pdbx_seq_one_letter_code
_entity_poly.pdbx_strand_id
1 'polypeptide(L)'
;MTYTAEQLDGVQRIKRCRDYYEILGVSRDAGEEELKRAYRRLALKFHPDKNRAPGATEAFKAIGNAFAVLSNPEKRLRYDELGSDHEHVSSGQARHYNYYTEFEADITPEEIFNVFFGGHFPTGNIHMFSSVARDAHYYPRRHRERAWTQEPEEEEHRPQNSYSAFIQLMPVFIIIIVSVITQLMATNPPYSLFYKSSIGHVVSRETENLQVPYYVDKNFEKNYQGAELQELEKTVEKDYIDYIQTSCWKEKQQKSDLSNLAKLYRDERLKQKAESLKLEHCEKLSSLIGMHKGG
;
A
#
# COMPACT_ATOMS: atom_id res chain seq x y z
N MET A 1 21.20 -25.14 6.55
CA MET A 1 19.81 -24.82 6.15
C MET A 1 19.38 -25.86 5.15
N THR A 2 18.35 -26.63 5.45
CA THR A 2 17.95 -27.79 4.64
C THR A 2 16.85 -27.39 3.66
N TYR A 3 17.11 -27.51 2.36
CA TYR A 3 16.12 -27.41 1.29
C TYR A 3 16.00 -28.78 0.61
N THR A 4 14.84 -29.09 0.03
CA THR A 4 14.64 -30.36 -0.69
C THR A 4 15.18 -30.26 -2.12
N ALA A 5 15.55 -31.41 -2.72
CA ALA A 5 15.96 -31.46 -4.13
C ALA A 5 14.86 -30.93 -5.06
N GLU A 6 13.60 -31.20 -4.73
CA GLU A 6 12.43 -30.68 -5.47
C GLU A 6 12.28 -29.15 -5.38
N GLN A 7 12.63 -28.55 -4.24
CA GLN A 7 12.62 -27.09 -4.08
C GLN A 7 13.70 -26.44 -4.94
N LEU A 8 14.89 -27.04 -5.00
CA LEU A 8 15.99 -26.56 -5.82
C LEU A 8 15.65 -26.68 -7.32
N ASP A 9 15.18 -27.84 -7.76
CA ASP A 9 14.80 -28.09 -9.16
C ASP A 9 13.68 -27.13 -9.62
N GLY A 10 12.66 -26.94 -8.78
CA GLY A 10 11.59 -25.99 -9.06
C GLY A 10 12.08 -24.55 -9.22
N VAL A 11 13.03 -24.10 -8.38
CA VAL A 11 13.62 -22.75 -8.48
C VAL A 11 14.44 -22.62 -9.76
N GLN A 12 15.26 -23.63 -10.08
CA GLN A 12 16.06 -23.63 -11.29
C GLN A 12 15.19 -23.64 -12.56
N ARG A 13 14.08 -24.37 -12.55
CA ARG A 13 13.12 -24.37 -13.66
C ARG A 13 12.56 -22.98 -13.91
N ILE A 14 12.03 -22.32 -12.88
CA ILE A 14 11.43 -20.98 -13.00
C ILE A 14 12.48 -19.96 -13.47
N LYS A 15 13.72 -20.08 -13.00
CA LYS A 15 14.83 -19.21 -13.46
C LYS A 15 15.25 -19.44 -14.91
N ARG A 16 15.04 -20.65 -15.45
CA ARG A 16 15.39 -21.00 -16.84
C ARG A 16 14.28 -20.63 -17.81
N CYS A 17 13.02 -20.70 -17.37
CA CYS A 17 11.87 -20.27 -18.16
C CYS A 17 11.91 -18.75 -18.37
N ARG A 18 11.76 -18.34 -19.63
CA ARG A 18 11.64 -16.91 -20.01
C ARG A 18 10.22 -16.54 -20.41
N ASP A 19 9.37 -17.51 -20.72
CA ASP A 19 7.96 -17.28 -21.02
C ASP A 19 7.13 -17.21 -19.72
N TYR A 20 6.36 -16.13 -19.56
CA TYR A 20 5.43 -15.94 -18.44
C TYR A 20 4.37 -17.04 -18.34
N TYR A 21 3.92 -17.61 -19.46
CA TYR A 21 2.96 -18.72 -19.43
C TYR A 21 3.61 -20.00 -18.87
N GLU A 22 4.86 -20.26 -19.22
CA GLU A 22 5.62 -21.41 -18.69
C GLU A 22 6.01 -21.22 -17.22
N ILE A 23 6.35 -20.00 -16.81
CA ILE A 23 6.64 -19.65 -15.42
C ILE A 23 5.42 -19.94 -14.54
N LEU A 24 4.21 -19.57 -14.99
CA LEU A 24 2.97 -19.88 -14.28
C LEU A 24 2.49 -21.33 -14.49
N GLY A 25 3.01 -22.02 -15.52
CA GLY A 25 2.62 -23.38 -15.89
C GLY A 25 1.18 -23.45 -16.38
N VAL A 26 0.78 -22.52 -17.24
CA VAL A 26 -0.57 -22.36 -17.81
C VAL A 26 -0.51 -22.26 -19.33
N SER A 27 -1.63 -22.58 -20.00
CA SER A 27 -1.73 -22.42 -21.46
C SER A 27 -1.75 -20.95 -21.87
N ARG A 28 -1.37 -20.63 -23.11
CA ARG A 28 -1.53 -19.28 -23.69
C ARG A 28 -2.99 -18.84 -23.78
N ASP A 29 -3.92 -19.80 -23.85
CA ASP A 29 -5.37 -19.56 -23.82
C ASP A 29 -5.95 -19.47 -22.40
N ALA A 30 -5.11 -19.47 -21.36
CA ALA A 30 -5.57 -19.48 -19.98
C ALA A 30 -6.40 -18.23 -19.65
N GLY A 31 -7.57 -18.47 -19.04
CA GLY A 31 -8.44 -17.41 -18.55
C GLY A 31 -7.90 -16.78 -17.26
N GLU A 32 -8.44 -15.62 -16.90
CA GLU A 32 -8.03 -14.86 -15.70
C GLU A 32 -8.11 -15.70 -14.41
N GLU A 33 -9.16 -16.51 -14.26
CA GLU A 33 -9.33 -17.37 -13.09
C GLU A 33 -8.27 -18.48 -12.99
N GLU A 34 -7.79 -18.97 -14.13
CA GLU A 34 -6.72 -19.97 -14.18
C GLU A 34 -5.37 -19.34 -13.82
N LEU A 35 -5.08 -18.15 -14.34
CA LEU A 35 -3.91 -17.35 -13.97
C LEU A 35 -3.86 -17.09 -12.45
N LYS A 36 -4.99 -16.67 -11.86
CA LYS A 36 -5.11 -16.45 -10.41
C LYS A 36 -4.89 -17.72 -9.60
N ARG A 37 -5.36 -18.87 -10.07
CA ARG A 37 -5.16 -20.16 -9.39
C ARG A 37 -3.71 -20.63 -9.47
N ALA A 38 -3.09 -20.50 -10.64
CA ALA A 38 -1.69 -20.85 -10.87
C ALA A 38 -0.75 -19.99 -10.02
N TYR A 39 -0.97 -18.67 -10.01
CA TYR A 39 -0.22 -17.74 -9.17
C TYR A 39 -0.33 -18.10 -7.69
N ARG A 40 -1.55 -18.29 -7.16
CA ARG A 40 -1.75 -18.64 -5.75
C ARG A 40 -0.99 -19.91 -5.34
N ARG A 41 -1.02 -20.94 -6.18
CA ARG A 41 -0.31 -22.21 -5.94
C ARG A 41 1.21 -22.03 -5.92
N LEU A 42 1.75 -21.27 -6.88
CA LEU A 42 3.19 -21.04 -7.01
C LEU A 42 3.73 -20.10 -5.94
N ALA A 43 3.03 -19.00 -5.65
CA ALA A 43 3.39 -18.06 -4.60
C ALA A 43 3.53 -18.74 -3.23
N LEU A 44 2.63 -19.67 -2.90
CA LEU A 44 2.72 -20.46 -1.66
C LEU A 44 3.89 -21.46 -1.65
N LYS A 45 4.23 -22.03 -2.80
CA LYS A 45 5.30 -23.02 -2.95
C LYS A 45 6.70 -22.38 -2.94
N PHE A 46 6.82 -21.18 -3.50
CA PHE A 46 8.09 -20.45 -3.67
C PHE A 46 8.26 -19.29 -2.70
N HIS A 47 7.37 -19.15 -1.71
CA HIS A 47 7.49 -18.13 -0.67
C HIS A 47 8.84 -18.23 0.06
N PRO A 48 9.57 -17.11 0.28
CA PRO A 48 10.91 -17.12 0.87
C PRO A 48 10.95 -17.73 2.29
N ASP A 49 9.86 -17.62 3.06
CA ASP A 49 9.78 -18.25 4.39
C ASP A 49 9.71 -19.78 4.35
N LYS A 50 9.08 -20.35 3.30
CA LYS A 50 8.84 -21.80 3.18
C LYS A 50 9.89 -22.48 2.29
N ASN A 51 10.44 -21.76 1.31
CA ASN A 51 11.45 -22.25 0.39
C ASN A 51 12.76 -21.46 0.58
N ARG A 52 13.73 -22.09 1.26
CA ARG A 52 15.06 -21.52 1.51
C ARG A 52 16.12 -21.97 0.49
N ALA A 53 15.69 -22.52 -0.65
CA ALA A 53 16.61 -22.89 -1.72
C ALA A 53 17.30 -21.65 -2.32
N PRO A 54 18.56 -21.77 -2.78
CA PRO A 54 19.25 -20.65 -3.40
C PRO A 54 18.51 -20.17 -4.65
N GLY A 55 18.17 -18.88 -4.70
CA GLY A 55 17.40 -18.28 -5.79
C GLY A 55 15.88 -18.33 -5.63
N ALA A 56 15.34 -18.81 -4.50
CA ALA A 56 13.90 -18.83 -4.25
C ALA A 56 13.25 -17.44 -4.34
N THR A 57 13.92 -16.40 -3.83
CA THR A 57 13.47 -15.01 -3.95
C THR A 57 13.37 -14.54 -5.40
N GLU A 58 14.33 -14.90 -6.24
CA GLU A 58 14.32 -14.55 -7.68
C GLU A 58 13.20 -15.29 -8.41
N ALA A 59 12.99 -16.57 -8.11
CA ALA A 59 11.88 -17.34 -8.66
C ALA A 59 10.53 -16.78 -8.21
N PHE A 60 10.39 -16.36 -6.96
CA PHE A 60 9.17 -15.71 -6.45
C PHE A 60 8.88 -14.39 -7.19
N LYS A 61 9.92 -13.57 -7.42
CA LYS A 61 9.80 -12.35 -8.22
C LYS A 61 9.38 -12.63 -9.66
N ALA A 62 9.97 -13.66 -10.29
CA ALA A 62 9.60 -14.07 -11.64
C ALA A 62 8.12 -14.50 -11.73
N ILE A 63 7.62 -15.25 -10.74
CA ILE A 63 6.20 -15.64 -10.64
C ILE A 63 5.30 -14.40 -10.51
N GLY A 64 5.66 -13.44 -9.66
CA GLY A 64 4.92 -12.20 -9.47
C GLY A 64 4.84 -11.36 -10.72
N ASN A 65 5.98 -11.17 -11.41
CA ASN A 65 6.04 -10.41 -12.66
C ASN A 65 5.22 -11.08 -13.77
N ALA A 66 5.34 -12.40 -13.92
CA ALA A 66 4.55 -13.15 -14.90
C ALA A 66 3.05 -12.96 -14.67
N PHE A 67 2.59 -13.03 -13.41
CA PHE A 67 1.19 -12.78 -13.09
C PHE A 67 0.79 -11.32 -13.32
N ALA A 68 1.61 -10.34 -12.92
CA ALA A 68 1.30 -8.93 -13.11
C ALA A 68 1.10 -8.56 -14.59
N VAL A 69 1.91 -9.12 -15.48
CA VAL A 69 1.79 -8.90 -16.93
C VAL A 69 0.59 -9.65 -17.50
N LEU A 70 0.44 -10.95 -17.21
CA LEU A 70 -0.63 -11.77 -17.80
C LEU A 70 -2.02 -11.48 -17.23
N SER A 71 -2.12 -10.95 -16.01
CA SER A 71 -3.39 -10.61 -15.37
C SER A 71 -4.02 -9.33 -15.93
N ASN A 72 -3.22 -8.43 -16.50
CA ASN A 72 -3.72 -7.20 -17.12
C ASN A 72 -3.91 -7.44 -18.63
N PRO A 73 -5.12 -7.27 -19.18
CA PRO A 73 -5.40 -7.57 -20.59
C PRO A 73 -4.57 -6.72 -21.56
N GLU A 74 -4.30 -5.46 -21.24
CA GLU A 74 -3.49 -4.57 -22.09
C GLU A 74 -2.01 -4.99 -22.09
N LYS A 75 -1.47 -5.34 -20.91
CA LYS A 75 -0.07 -5.79 -20.78
C LYS A 75 0.14 -7.18 -21.39
N ARG A 76 -0.84 -8.07 -21.22
CA ARG A 76 -0.87 -9.40 -21.85
C ARG A 76 -0.89 -9.28 -23.37
N LEU A 77 -1.74 -8.42 -23.92
CA LEU A 77 -1.79 -8.18 -25.37
C LEU A 77 -0.42 -7.71 -25.89
N ARG A 78 0.20 -6.71 -25.23
CA ARG A 78 1.54 -6.24 -25.62
C ARG A 78 2.62 -7.32 -25.50
N TYR A 79 2.54 -8.17 -24.48
CA TYR A 79 3.45 -9.30 -24.30
C TYR A 79 3.28 -10.35 -25.40
N ASP A 80 2.03 -10.67 -25.75
CA ASP A 80 1.70 -11.61 -26.82
C ASP A 80 2.10 -11.07 -28.21
N GLU A 81 2.00 -9.76 -28.43
CA GLU A 81 2.43 -9.06 -29.66
C GLU A 81 3.95 -9.00 -29.82
N LEU A 82 4.70 -8.84 -28.72
CA LEU A 82 6.16 -8.72 -28.75
C LEU A 82 6.87 -10.08 -28.90
N GLY A 83 6.16 -11.19 -28.65
CA GLY A 83 6.67 -12.55 -28.77
C GLY A 83 7.55 -12.99 -27.59
N SER A 84 7.47 -14.28 -27.25
CA SER A 84 8.32 -14.94 -26.23
C SER A 84 9.77 -15.13 -26.68
N ASP A 85 10.07 -14.90 -27.96
CA ASP A 85 11.35 -15.15 -28.61
C ASP A 85 12.12 -13.85 -28.86
N HIS A 86 12.71 -13.30 -27.81
CA HIS A 86 13.95 -12.54 -28.00
C HIS A 86 15.14 -13.49 -27.79
N GLU A 87 15.39 -14.31 -28.81
CA GLU A 87 16.71 -14.87 -29.06
C GLU A 87 17.70 -13.71 -29.26
N HIS A 88 18.85 -13.85 -28.62
CA HIS A 88 20.00 -12.94 -28.61
C HIS A 88 20.15 -12.04 -29.85
N VAL A 89 20.00 -10.73 -29.68
CA VAL A 89 20.85 -9.78 -30.42
C VAL A 89 22.19 -9.74 -29.69
N SER A 90 23.03 -10.73 -29.97
CA SER A 90 24.47 -10.60 -29.80
C SER A 90 25.02 -10.06 -31.12
N SER A 91 24.91 -8.75 -31.32
CA SER A 91 25.69 -8.05 -32.33
C SER A 91 26.04 -6.65 -31.84
N GLY A 92 27.35 -6.40 -31.80
CA GLY A 92 28.02 -5.11 -31.76
C GLY A 92 27.32 -3.94 -31.06
N GLN A 93 27.83 -3.63 -29.87
CA GLN A 93 27.96 -2.22 -29.45
C GLN A 93 26.64 -1.46 -29.27
N ALA A 94 25.76 -1.95 -28.40
CA ALA A 94 24.60 -1.19 -27.95
C ALA A 94 24.29 -1.49 -26.47
N ARG A 95 23.79 -0.46 -25.82
CA ARG A 95 23.57 -0.34 -24.37
C ARG A 95 22.76 -1.53 -23.84
N HIS A 96 23.16 -1.98 -22.65
CA HIS A 96 22.48 -3.01 -21.88
C HIS A 96 21.10 -2.49 -21.42
N TYR A 97 20.14 -2.39 -22.34
CA TYR A 97 18.73 -2.21 -22.04
C TYR A 97 18.26 -3.49 -21.35
N ASN A 98 18.24 -3.44 -20.03
CA ASN A 98 17.64 -4.50 -19.21
C ASN A 98 16.13 -4.48 -19.48
N TYR A 99 15.66 -5.49 -20.22
CA TYR A 99 14.25 -5.84 -20.45
C TYR A 99 13.40 -5.89 -19.15
N TYR A 100 14.05 -6.01 -17.98
CA TYR A 100 13.45 -5.85 -16.65
C TYR A 100 12.80 -4.48 -16.38
N THR A 101 13.16 -3.43 -17.13
CA THR A 101 12.73 -2.05 -16.84
C THR A 101 11.46 -1.64 -17.60
N GLU A 102 11.13 -2.32 -18.70
CA GLU A 102 9.96 -1.98 -19.56
C GLU A 102 8.66 -2.67 -19.10
N PHE A 103 8.79 -3.83 -18.44
CA PHE A 103 7.68 -4.61 -17.88
C PHE A 103 7.79 -4.76 -16.35
N GLU A 104 8.42 -3.78 -15.68
CA GLU A 104 8.41 -3.74 -14.22
C GLU A 104 6.96 -3.53 -13.77
N ALA A 105 6.41 -4.49 -13.04
CA ALA A 105 5.06 -4.40 -12.53
C ALA A 105 4.94 -3.16 -11.63
N ASP A 106 3.94 -2.30 -11.87
CA ASP A 106 3.63 -1.14 -11.01
C ASP A 106 3.32 -1.54 -9.56
N ILE A 107 3.17 -2.85 -9.32
CA ILE A 107 2.86 -3.51 -8.06
C ILE A 107 3.94 -4.57 -7.86
N THR A 108 4.65 -4.50 -6.75
CA THR A 108 5.68 -5.48 -6.41
C THR A 108 5.06 -6.89 -6.21
N PRO A 109 5.79 -7.98 -6.51
CA PRO A 109 5.33 -9.35 -6.22
C PRO A 109 4.82 -9.52 -4.78
N GLU A 110 5.45 -8.83 -3.83
CA GLU A 110 5.09 -8.79 -2.41
C GLU A 110 3.75 -8.05 -2.18
N GLU A 111 3.50 -6.93 -2.85
CA GLU A 111 2.21 -6.22 -2.80
C GLU A 111 1.08 -7.03 -3.46
N ILE A 112 1.33 -7.67 -4.60
CA ILE A 112 0.35 -8.58 -5.23
C ILE A 112 0.01 -9.72 -4.26
N PHE A 113 1.01 -10.30 -3.60
CA PHE A 113 0.78 -11.33 -2.59
C PHE A 113 -0.08 -10.81 -1.43
N ASN A 114 0.22 -9.62 -0.92
CA ASN A 114 -0.54 -9.00 0.15
C ASN A 114 -2.02 -8.74 -0.25
N VAL A 115 -2.27 -8.33 -1.50
CA VAL A 115 -3.63 -8.16 -2.05
C VAL A 115 -4.36 -9.50 -2.16
N PHE A 116 -3.67 -10.60 -2.50
CA PHE A 116 -4.28 -11.92 -2.65
C PHE A 116 -4.50 -12.69 -1.34
N PHE A 117 -3.63 -12.48 -0.34
CA PHE A 117 -3.59 -13.32 0.86
C PHE A 117 -3.80 -12.56 2.17
N GLY A 118 -4.00 -11.25 2.13
CA GLY A 118 -4.45 -10.47 3.29
C GLY A 118 -3.47 -10.42 4.46
N GLY A 119 -2.14 -10.47 4.23
CA GLY A 119 -1.18 -9.91 5.20
C GLY A 119 0.24 -10.49 5.32
N HIS A 120 1.03 -9.74 6.11
CA HIS A 120 2.25 -10.05 6.88
C HIS A 120 3.63 -10.11 6.19
N PHE A 121 3.83 -9.49 5.03
CA PHE A 121 5.19 -9.03 4.71
C PHE A 121 5.49 -7.72 5.47
N PRO A 122 6.62 -7.59 6.19
CA PRO A 122 7.07 -6.32 6.73
C PRO A 122 7.61 -5.47 5.58
N THR A 123 6.73 -4.99 4.70
CA THR A 123 7.06 -3.94 3.73
C THR A 123 6.85 -2.62 4.43
N GLY A 124 7.94 -1.90 4.70
CA GLY A 124 7.95 -0.63 5.44
C GLY A 124 7.23 0.55 4.79
N ASN A 125 6.31 0.32 3.84
CA ASN A 125 5.35 1.30 3.32
C ASN A 125 4.17 0.54 2.70
N ILE A 126 3.00 0.56 3.35
CA ILE A 126 1.74 0.09 2.78
C ILE A 126 1.03 1.33 2.21
N HIS A 127 1.04 1.50 0.89
CA HIS A 127 0.07 2.38 0.22
C HIS A 127 -1.25 1.61 0.12
N MET A 128 -2.14 1.86 1.07
CA MET A 128 -3.50 1.31 1.09
C MET A 128 -4.32 1.99 -0.02
N PHE A 129 -4.42 1.38 -1.20
CA PHE A 129 -5.41 1.80 -2.21
C PHE A 129 -6.75 1.12 -1.94
N SER A 130 -7.60 1.83 -1.21
CA SER A 130 -9.05 1.64 -1.27
C SER A 130 -9.55 2.15 -2.61
N SER A 131 -10.46 1.40 -3.22
CA SER A 131 -11.16 1.70 -4.46
C SER A 131 -11.74 3.12 -4.50
N VAL A 132 -11.10 4.03 -5.23
CA VAL A 132 -11.76 5.15 -5.91
C VAL A 132 -11.04 5.34 -7.24
N ALA A 133 -11.70 4.93 -8.32
CA ALA A 133 -11.40 5.46 -9.64
C ALA A 133 -11.78 6.95 -9.63
N ARG A 134 -10.77 7.83 -9.63
CA ARG A 134 -10.67 9.11 -10.37
C ARG A 134 -9.53 9.95 -9.79
N ASP A 135 -8.68 10.44 -10.68
CA ASP A 135 -7.58 11.38 -10.46
C ASP A 135 -6.39 10.91 -9.60
N ALA A 136 -5.47 10.18 -10.23
CA ALA A 136 -4.10 10.07 -9.75
C ALA A 136 -3.19 10.86 -10.69
N HIS A 137 -2.79 12.06 -10.24
CA HIS A 137 -1.72 12.84 -10.86
C HIS A 137 -0.41 12.05 -10.86
N TYR A 138 0.07 11.80 -12.06
CA TYR A 138 1.28 11.10 -12.42
C TYR A 138 2.52 11.95 -12.06
N TYR A 139 3.33 11.51 -11.10
CA TYR A 139 4.73 11.96 -11.00
C TYR A 139 5.63 10.89 -11.62
N PRO A 140 6.28 11.15 -12.77
CA PRO A 140 7.28 10.23 -13.29
C PRO A 140 8.61 10.42 -12.56
N ARG A 141 9.12 9.34 -11.95
CA ARG A 141 10.54 9.20 -11.60
C ARG A 141 11.34 9.08 -12.90
N ARG A 142 12.06 10.13 -13.29
CA ARG A 142 13.04 10.07 -14.38
C ARG A 142 14.32 9.37 -13.90
N HIS A 143 14.53 8.13 -14.32
CA HIS A 143 15.89 7.60 -14.48
C HIS A 143 16.51 8.22 -15.74
N ARG A 144 17.65 8.88 -15.54
CA ARG A 144 18.44 9.55 -16.59
C ARG A 144 19.32 8.51 -17.28
N GLU A 145 18.86 7.95 -18.39
CA GLU A 145 19.75 7.27 -19.33
C GLU A 145 20.50 8.33 -20.16
N ARG A 146 21.82 8.38 -20.00
CA ARG A 146 22.70 9.15 -20.89
C ARG A 146 22.78 8.43 -22.23
N ALA A 147 22.00 8.89 -23.19
CA ALA A 147 22.26 8.64 -24.60
C ALA A 147 23.29 9.66 -25.12
N TRP A 148 24.48 9.17 -25.47
CA TRP A 148 25.42 9.87 -26.34
C TRP A 148 24.78 10.04 -27.73
N THR A 149 24.36 11.26 -28.05
CA THR A 149 24.30 11.79 -29.41
C THR A 149 25.24 12.98 -29.43
N GLN A 150 26.22 12.90 -30.32
CA GLN A 150 27.26 13.90 -30.50
C GLN A 150 26.71 14.93 -31.48
N GLU A 151 26.29 16.09 -30.96
CA GLU A 151 26.17 17.32 -31.76
C GLU A 151 27.14 18.36 -31.17
N PRO A 152 27.91 19.07 -32.01
CA PRO A 152 28.84 20.09 -31.53
C PRO A 152 28.08 21.40 -31.32
N GLU A 153 27.82 21.77 -30.07
CA GLU A 153 27.39 23.13 -29.73
C GLU A 153 28.61 23.97 -29.35
N GLU A 154 28.76 25.09 -30.04
CA GLU A 154 29.81 26.09 -29.88
C GLU A 154 29.79 26.70 -28.48
N GLU A 155 30.93 26.69 -27.79
CA GLU A 155 31.11 27.34 -26.49
C GLU A 155 31.07 28.86 -26.61
N GLU A 156 29.94 29.48 -26.27
CA GLU A 156 29.90 30.92 -25.98
C GLU A 156 30.06 31.18 -24.48
N HIS A 157 31.26 31.62 -24.09
CA HIS A 157 31.59 32.01 -22.73
C HIS A 157 30.70 33.15 -22.21
N ARG A 158 29.86 32.87 -21.20
CA ARG A 158 29.30 33.91 -20.31
C ARG A 158 29.83 33.77 -18.88
N PRO A 159 30.17 34.89 -18.21
CA PRO A 159 30.78 34.86 -16.88
C PRO A 159 29.79 34.33 -15.83
N GLN A 160 30.26 33.37 -15.02
CA GLN A 160 29.48 32.74 -13.96
C GLN A 160 29.37 33.70 -12.77
N ASN A 161 28.24 34.42 -12.67
CA ASN A 161 27.87 35.06 -11.42
C ASN A 161 27.51 33.96 -10.40
N SER A 162 28.29 33.86 -9.33
CA SER A 162 28.11 32.94 -8.19
C SER A 162 26.72 33.00 -7.53
N TYR A 163 25.95 34.04 -7.82
CA TYR A 163 24.57 34.22 -7.39
C TYR A 163 23.54 33.28 -8.08
N SER A 164 23.87 32.67 -9.23
CA SER A 164 22.94 31.76 -9.92
C SER A 164 22.68 30.46 -9.15
N ALA A 165 23.70 29.94 -8.45
CA ALA A 165 23.57 28.76 -7.59
C ALA A 165 22.65 29.01 -6.39
N PHE A 166 22.71 30.22 -5.81
CA PHE A 166 21.81 30.60 -4.71
C PHE A 166 20.36 30.70 -5.19
N ILE A 167 20.11 31.35 -6.33
CA ILE A 167 18.77 31.49 -6.91
C ILE A 167 18.15 30.11 -7.24
N GLN A 168 18.96 29.15 -7.68
CA GLN A 168 18.51 27.79 -7.98
C GLN A 168 18.10 27.00 -6.72
N LEU A 169 18.68 27.30 -5.56
CA LEU A 169 18.35 26.66 -4.27
C LEU A 169 17.24 27.40 -3.50
N MET A 170 16.93 28.65 -3.85
CA MET A 170 15.88 29.44 -3.19
C MET A 170 14.53 28.72 -3.10
N PRO A 171 13.99 28.06 -4.15
CA PRO A 171 12.72 27.34 -4.06
C PRO A 171 12.75 26.18 -3.05
N VAL A 172 13.89 25.47 -2.95
CA VAL A 172 14.07 24.36 -2.00
C VAL A 172 14.13 24.90 -0.57
N PHE A 173 14.87 25.98 -0.35
CA PHE A 173 14.91 26.66 0.95
C PHE A 173 13.54 27.20 1.35
N ILE A 174 12.77 27.77 0.42
CA ILE A 174 11.41 28.26 0.70
C ILE A 174 10.51 27.11 1.14
N ILE A 175 10.55 25.94 0.47
CA ILE A 175 9.75 24.77 0.87
C ILE A 175 10.13 24.28 2.26
N ILE A 176 11.44 24.21 2.56
CA ILE A 176 11.94 23.80 3.87
C ILE A 176 11.48 24.81 4.94
N ILE A 177 11.63 26.10 4.69
CA ILE A 177 11.23 27.18 5.60
C ILE A 177 9.71 27.14 5.82
N VAL A 178 8.91 27.01 4.76
CA VAL A 178 7.45 26.90 4.87
C VAL A 178 7.07 25.66 5.68
N SER A 179 7.68 24.50 5.41
CA SER A 179 7.41 23.27 6.16
C SER A 179 7.74 23.40 7.65
N VAL A 180 8.87 24.03 7.99
CA VAL A 180 9.27 24.28 9.37
C VAL A 180 8.33 25.29 10.05
N ILE A 181 7.96 26.38 9.36
CA ILE A 181 7.02 27.38 9.89
C ILE A 181 5.64 26.77 10.11
N THR A 182 5.15 25.93 9.19
CA THR A 182 3.87 25.22 9.36
C THR A 182 3.89 24.29 10.57
N GLN A 183 5.01 23.60 10.84
CA GLN A 183 5.17 22.78 12.05
C GLN A 183 5.22 23.62 13.32
N LEU A 184 5.84 24.80 13.29
CA LEU A 184 5.88 25.73 14.42
C LEU A 184 4.52 26.41 14.69
N MET A 185 3.68 26.53 13.68
CA MET A 185 2.32 27.09 13.77
C MET A 185 1.22 26.03 13.95
N ALA A 186 1.58 24.75 14.06
CA ALA A 186 0.61 23.70 14.31
C ALA A 186 0.01 23.89 15.72
N THR A 187 -1.16 24.51 15.78
CA THR A 187 -1.95 24.59 17.01
C THR A 187 -2.45 23.20 17.35
N ASN A 188 -2.28 22.79 18.60
CA ASN A 188 -2.87 21.54 19.09
C ASN A 188 -4.39 21.57 18.87
N PRO A 189 -5.01 20.44 18.47
CA PRO A 189 -6.46 20.38 18.33
C PRO A 189 -7.12 20.67 19.69
N PRO A 190 -8.32 21.29 19.73
CA PRO A 190 -8.94 21.72 20.98
C PRO A 190 -9.46 20.57 21.87
N TYR A 191 -9.54 19.36 21.34
CA TYR A 191 -9.97 18.18 22.07
C TYR A 191 -9.35 16.89 21.53
N SER A 192 -9.55 15.78 22.25
CA SER A 192 -9.29 14.43 21.76
C SER A 192 -10.34 13.45 22.30
N LEU A 193 -10.74 12.46 21.49
CA LEU A 193 -11.63 11.37 21.95
C LEU A 193 -10.96 10.43 22.97
N PHE A 194 -9.63 10.51 23.12
CA PHE A 194 -8.86 9.66 24.00
C PHE A 194 -7.97 10.49 24.90
N TYR A 195 -7.71 9.98 26.10
CA TYR A 195 -6.77 10.58 27.04
C TYR A 195 -5.38 10.69 26.43
N LYS A 196 -4.83 11.91 26.37
CA LYS A 196 -3.49 12.19 25.80
C LYS A 196 -2.73 13.18 26.67
N SER A 197 -1.98 12.65 27.64
CA SER A 197 -1.13 13.46 28.52
C SER A 197 -0.06 14.26 27.78
N SER A 198 0.50 13.75 26.68
CA SER A 198 1.57 14.41 25.90
C SER A 198 1.17 15.75 25.30
N ILE A 199 -0.12 15.96 25.02
CA ILE A 199 -0.66 17.19 24.41
C ILE A 199 -1.46 18.00 25.45
N GLY A 200 -1.61 17.49 26.68
CA GLY A 200 -2.35 18.15 27.75
C GLY A 200 -3.86 17.86 27.77
N HIS A 201 -4.36 16.98 26.91
CA HIS A 201 -5.76 16.51 26.92
C HIS A 201 -5.97 15.49 28.04
N VAL A 202 -6.16 16.00 29.26
CA VAL A 202 -6.27 15.21 30.48
C VAL A 202 -7.59 15.39 31.21
N VAL A 203 -8.32 16.48 30.93
CA VAL A 203 -9.60 16.77 31.59
C VAL A 203 -10.71 16.08 30.81
N SER A 204 -11.41 15.13 31.44
CA SER A 204 -12.54 14.43 30.84
C SER A 204 -13.80 15.29 30.88
N ARG A 205 -14.53 15.32 29.78
CA ARG A 205 -15.86 15.93 29.62
C ARG A 205 -16.76 14.99 28.83
N GLU A 206 -18.06 15.24 28.87
CA GLU A 206 -19.06 14.49 28.11
C GLU A 206 -19.92 15.47 27.33
N THR A 207 -20.31 15.10 26.11
CA THR A 207 -21.20 15.94 25.27
C THR A 207 -22.63 15.93 25.79
N GLU A 208 -23.37 17.02 25.58
CA GLU A 208 -24.71 17.15 26.14
C GLU A 208 -25.73 16.15 25.56
N ASN A 209 -25.63 15.84 24.27
CA ASN A 209 -26.67 15.09 23.54
C ASN A 209 -26.40 13.58 23.51
N LEU A 210 -25.21 13.15 23.08
CA LEU A 210 -24.83 11.73 22.99
C LEU A 210 -24.00 11.23 24.17
N GLN A 211 -23.69 12.08 25.15
CA GLN A 211 -22.86 11.74 26.32
C GLN A 211 -21.52 11.10 25.92
N VAL A 212 -20.92 11.62 24.85
CA VAL A 212 -19.65 11.10 24.32
C VAL A 212 -18.50 11.61 25.18
N PRO A 213 -17.67 10.75 25.76
CA PRO A 213 -16.52 11.19 26.54
C PRO A 213 -15.44 11.75 25.62
N TYR A 214 -14.95 12.95 25.93
CA TYR A 214 -13.83 13.60 25.26
C TYR A 214 -12.90 14.29 26.25
N TYR A 215 -11.66 14.53 25.83
CA TYR A 215 -10.58 15.03 26.67
C TYR A 215 -10.09 16.37 26.15
N VAL A 216 -9.95 17.33 27.07
CA VAL A 216 -9.56 18.71 26.78
C VAL A 216 -8.41 19.16 27.66
N ASP A 217 -7.83 20.30 27.30
CA ASP A 217 -6.79 20.96 28.10
C ASP A 217 -7.38 21.67 29.33
N LYS A 218 -6.51 22.06 30.27
CA LYS A 218 -6.93 22.67 31.54
C LYS A 218 -7.54 24.08 31.41
N ASN A 219 -7.26 24.78 30.31
CA ASN A 219 -7.76 26.13 30.02
C ASN A 219 -8.99 26.13 29.10
N PHE A 220 -9.49 24.96 28.72
CA PHE A 220 -10.59 24.79 27.77
C PHE A 220 -11.83 25.62 28.12
N GLU A 221 -12.25 25.63 29.39
CA GLU A 221 -13.45 26.37 29.83
C GLU A 221 -13.34 27.89 29.65
N LYS A 222 -12.12 28.44 29.54
CA LYS A 222 -11.92 29.86 29.26
C LYS A 222 -12.09 30.20 27.78
N ASN A 223 -11.86 29.22 26.91
CA ASN A 223 -11.80 29.40 25.47
C ASN A 223 -13.09 28.97 24.75
N TYR A 224 -13.88 28.08 25.35
CA TYR A 224 -15.10 27.53 24.75
C TYR A 224 -16.27 27.63 25.72
N GLN A 225 -17.23 28.51 25.42
CA GLN A 225 -18.45 28.71 26.21
C GLN A 225 -19.66 28.96 25.31
N GLY A 226 -20.85 28.61 25.79
CA GLY A 226 -22.12 28.90 25.10
C GLY A 226 -22.20 28.25 23.71
N ALA A 227 -22.45 29.07 22.68
CA ALA A 227 -22.65 28.59 21.31
C ALA A 227 -21.41 27.90 20.72
N GLU A 228 -20.21 28.39 21.01
CA GLU A 228 -18.96 27.80 20.52
C GLU A 228 -18.72 26.40 21.11
N LEU A 229 -19.10 26.20 22.38
CA LEU A 229 -19.05 24.89 23.02
C LEU A 229 -20.04 23.92 22.36
N GLN A 230 -21.27 24.37 22.08
CA GLN A 230 -22.28 23.53 21.41
C GLN A 230 -21.86 23.12 20.00
N GLU A 231 -21.22 24.02 19.23
CA GLU A 231 -20.70 23.70 17.89
C GLU A 231 -19.53 22.70 17.97
N LEU A 232 -18.65 22.89 18.95
CA LEU A 232 -17.56 21.95 19.19
C LEU A 232 -18.08 20.57 19.57
N GLU A 233 -19.05 20.48 20.49
CA GLU A 233 -19.61 19.19 20.92
C GLU A 233 -20.33 18.46 19.79
N LYS A 234 -21.03 19.17 18.89
CA LYS A 234 -21.56 18.56 17.65
C LYS A 234 -20.45 17.95 16.80
N THR A 235 -19.30 18.61 16.73
CA THR A 235 -18.13 18.11 15.99
C THR A 235 -17.53 16.88 16.68
N VAL A 236 -17.42 16.91 18.02
CA VAL A 236 -16.99 15.75 18.84
C VAL A 236 -17.89 14.55 18.60
N GLU A 237 -19.21 14.74 18.62
CA GLU A 237 -20.20 13.70 18.39
C GLU A 237 -20.08 13.10 16.99
N LYS A 238 -19.93 13.96 15.98
CA LYS A 238 -19.70 13.53 14.60
C LYS A 238 -18.43 12.68 14.47
N ASP A 239 -17.31 13.17 14.99
CA ASP A 239 -16.02 12.50 14.91
C ASP A 239 -16.04 11.16 15.67
N TYR A 240 -16.78 11.10 16.78
CA TYR A 240 -17.00 9.86 17.51
C TYR A 240 -17.83 8.85 16.71
N ILE A 241 -18.91 9.28 16.05
CA ILE A 241 -19.70 8.40 15.18
C ILE A 241 -18.81 7.86 14.04
N ASP A 242 -18.04 8.72 13.39
CA ASP A 242 -17.14 8.35 12.29
C ASP A 242 -16.06 7.35 12.78
N TYR A 243 -15.53 7.55 14.00
CA TYR A 243 -14.64 6.60 14.67
C TYR A 243 -15.30 5.24 14.93
N ILE A 244 -16.51 5.22 15.49
CA ILE A 244 -17.23 3.98 15.79
C ILE A 244 -17.58 3.22 14.50
N GLN A 245 -18.01 3.91 13.45
CA GLN A 245 -18.28 3.31 12.13
C GLN A 245 -17.04 2.64 11.55
N THR A 246 -15.92 3.37 11.52
CA THR A 246 -14.65 2.87 11.00
C THR A 246 -14.14 1.67 11.82
N SER A 247 -14.28 1.74 13.14
CA SER A 247 -13.87 0.67 14.05
C SER A 247 -14.74 -0.58 13.87
N CYS A 248 -16.06 -0.43 13.77
CA CYS A 248 -16.98 -1.53 13.45
C CYS A 248 -16.64 -2.19 12.11
N TRP A 249 -16.31 -1.39 11.08
CA TRP A 249 -15.89 -1.93 9.79
C TRP A 249 -14.62 -2.79 9.93
N LYS A 250 -13.61 -2.31 10.68
CA LYS A 250 -12.39 -3.06 10.96
C LYS A 250 -12.66 -4.36 11.73
N GLU A 251 -13.52 -4.33 12.74
CA GLU A 251 -13.90 -5.53 13.51
C GLU A 251 -14.57 -6.59 12.61
N LYS A 252 -15.51 -6.16 11.75
CA LYS A 252 -16.17 -7.04 10.77
C LYS A 252 -15.17 -7.63 9.78
N GLN A 253 -14.24 -6.81 9.30
CA GLN A 253 -13.19 -7.26 8.38
C GLN A 253 -12.32 -8.33 9.06
N GLN A 254 -11.85 -8.07 10.28
CA GLN A 254 -11.05 -9.03 11.04
C GLN A 254 -11.78 -10.35 11.28
N LYS A 255 -13.08 -10.31 11.60
CA LYS A 255 -13.92 -11.51 11.75
C LYS A 255 -14.05 -12.29 10.45
N SER A 256 -14.28 -11.58 9.34
CA SER A 256 -14.37 -12.16 7.99
C SER A 256 -13.07 -12.83 7.59
N ASP A 257 -11.94 -12.17 7.78
CA ASP A 257 -10.61 -12.68 7.43
C ASP A 257 -10.28 -13.95 8.22
N LEU A 258 -10.54 -13.96 9.53
CA LEU A 258 -10.38 -15.17 10.35
C LEU A 258 -11.28 -16.32 9.88
N SER A 259 -12.54 -16.03 9.52
CA SER A 259 -13.47 -17.03 8.99
C SER A 259 -13.01 -17.59 7.64
N ASN A 260 -12.52 -16.73 6.75
CA ASN A 260 -12.00 -17.12 5.44
C ASN A 260 -10.73 -17.97 5.57
N LEU A 261 -9.81 -17.59 6.46
CA LEU A 261 -8.61 -18.37 6.76
C LEU A 261 -8.97 -19.73 7.38
N ALA A 262 -9.94 -19.77 8.30
CA ALA A 262 -10.42 -21.02 8.88
C ALA A 262 -10.94 -21.99 7.82
N LYS A 263 -11.72 -21.48 6.84
CA LYS A 263 -12.22 -22.27 5.71
C LYS A 263 -11.11 -22.74 4.79
N LEU A 264 -10.12 -21.88 4.52
CA LEU A 264 -8.99 -22.18 3.63
C LEU A 264 -8.12 -23.31 4.20
N TYR A 265 -7.80 -23.25 5.48
CA TYR A 265 -6.91 -24.21 6.14
C TYR A 265 -7.65 -25.36 6.84
N ARG A 266 -8.99 -25.33 6.88
CA ARG A 266 -9.84 -26.26 7.65
C ARG A 266 -9.43 -26.34 9.13
N ASP A 267 -9.05 -25.19 9.70
CA ASP A 267 -8.62 -25.08 11.09
C ASP A 267 -9.78 -24.65 12.00
N GLU A 268 -10.23 -25.57 12.85
CA GLU A 268 -11.35 -25.33 13.78
C GLU A 268 -11.01 -24.28 14.85
N ARG A 269 -9.72 -24.09 15.19
CA ARG A 269 -9.31 -23.08 16.17
C ARG A 269 -9.51 -21.67 15.62
N LEU A 270 -9.19 -21.45 14.34
CA LEU A 270 -9.42 -20.17 13.66
C LEU A 270 -10.91 -19.89 13.53
N LYS A 271 -11.72 -20.92 13.26
CA LYS A 271 -13.18 -20.80 13.21
C LYS A 271 -13.76 -20.39 14.56
N GLN A 272 -13.39 -21.08 15.63
CA GLN A 272 -13.79 -20.71 17.00
C GLN A 272 -13.34 -19.30 17.37
N LYS A 273 -12.12 -18.91 16.98
CA LYS A 273 -11.60 -17.55 17.18
C LYS A 273 -12.46 -16.51 16.46
N ALA A 274 -12.82 -16.76 15.20
CA ALA A 274 -13.71 -15.88 14.43
C ALA A 274 -15.10 -15.76 15.08
N GLU A 275 -15.67 -16.87 15.53
CA GLU A 275 -16.98 -16.91 16.19
C GLU A 275 -16.97 -16.17 17.54
N SER A 276 -15.91 -16.35 18.33
CA SER A 276 -15.71 -15.70 19.64
C SER A 276 -15.42 -14.20 19.57
N LEU A 277 -15.06 -13.69 18.38
CA LEU A 277 -14.75 -12.28 18.20
C LEU A 277 -16.03 -11.44 18.36
N LYS A 278 -16.08 -10.70 19.47
CA LYS A 278 -17.13 -9.72 19.78
C LYS A 278 -16.93 -8.48 18.93
N LEU A 279 -18.05 -7.91 18.48
CA LEU A 279 -18.08 -6.72 17.62
C LEU A 279 -18.57 -5.53 18.46
N GLU A 280 -17.81 -5.14 19.47
CA GLU A 280 -18.24 -4.16 20.48
C GLU A 280 -18.55 -2.79 19.87
N HIS A 281 -17.75 -2.36 18.88
CA HIS A 281 -17.99 -1.08 18.21
C HIS A 281 -19.21 -1.17 17.28
N CYS A 282 -19.48 -2.33 16.68
CA CYS A 282 -20.70 -2.53 15.90
C CYS A 282 -21.96 -2.55 16.77
N GLU A 283 -21.90 -3.14 17.96
CA GLU A 283 -23.00 -3.10 18.93
C GLU A 283 -23.29 -1.65 19.34
N LYS A 284 -22.26 -0.88 19.70
CA LYS A 284 -22.38 0.56 19.99
C LYS A 284 -22.90 1.37 18.79
N LEU A 285 -22.48 1.05 17.58
CA LEU A 285 -23.01 1.71 16.38
C LEU A 285 -24.51 1.44 16.22
N SER A 286 -24.93 0.20 16.46
CA SER A 286 -26.33 -0.19 16.34
C SER A 286 -27.22 0.51 17.37
N SER A 287 -26.74 0.72 18.61
CA SER A 287 -27.47 1.47 19.62
C SER A 287 -27.60 2.95 19.25
N LEU A 288 -26.54 3.57 18.70
CA LEU A 288 -26.57 4.96 18.25
C LEU A 288 -27.56 5.16 17.08
N ILE A 289 -27.58 4.25 16.11
CA ILE A 289 -28.54 4.30 14.99
C ILE A 289 -29.98 4.06 15.49
N GLY A 290 -30.16 3.17 16.46
CA GLY A 290 -31.45 2.89 17.08
C GLY A 290 -32.07 4.09 17.77
N MET A 291 -31.26 4.88 18.49
CA MET A 291 -31.70 6.12 19.14
C MET A 291 -32.13 7.18 18.11
N HIS A 292 -31.47 7.26 16.95
CA HIS A 292 -31.78 8.25 15.92
C HIS A 292 -33.06 7.94 15.11
N LYS A 293 -33.53 6.69 15.12
CA LYS A 293 -34.79 6.28 14.44
C LYS A 293 -36.03 6.37 15.32
N GLY A 294 -35.88 6.57 16.62
CA GLY A 294 -36.97 6.58 17.61
C GLY A 294 -37.33 7.97 18.15
N GLY A 295 -36.75 9.04 17.60
CA GLY A 295 -37.01 10.44 17.96
C GLY A 295 -37.75 11.21 16.88
#